data_AF-A0ABD1BP86-F1
#
_entry.id   AF-A0ABD1BP86-F1
#
_cell.length_a   1.000
_cell.length_b   1.000
_cell.length_c   1.000
_cell.angle_alpha   90.00
_cell.angle_beta   90.00
_cell.angle_gamma   90.00
#
_symmetry.space_group_name_H-M   'P 1'
#
loop_
_entity.id
_entity.type
_entity.pdbx_description
1 polymer ?
#
loop_
_entity_poly.entity_id
_entity_poly.type
_entity_poly.pdbx_seq_one_letter_code
_entity_poly.pdbx_strand_id
1 'polypeptide(L)'
;MAIEVFGELLKSRLTNGTIGYHPLGHNPAITHLAFAYDVMIFFDGSASSLQGISATLDEFHLLSGLAMNRDKTSIFYVGLNLQEVNNISLFGF
;
A
#
# COMPACT_ATOMS: atom_id res chain seq x y z
N MET A 1 6.02 16.46 6.15
CA MET A 1 7.38 15.94 6.33
C MET A 1 7.44 14.41 6.39
N ALA A 2 7.04 13.74 7.48
CA ALA A 2 7.16 12.27 7.57
C ALA A 2 6.30 11.52 6.54
N ILE A 3 5.04 11.94 6.36
CA ILE A 3 4.13 11.30 5.40
C ILE A 3 4.52 11.53 3.94
N GLU A 4 5.23 12.63 3.65
CA GLU A 4 5.77 12.90 2.31
C GLU A 4 6.93 11.94 2.01
N VAL A 5 7.81 11.67 2.99
CA VAL A 5 8.86 10.66 2.86
C VAL A 5 8.26 9.27 2.62
N PHE A 6 7.19 8.91 3.34
CA PHE A 6 6.48 7.67 3.07
C PHE A 6 5.89 7.61 1.65
N GLY A 7 5.32 8.73 1.19
CA GLY A 7 4.80 8.85 -0.17
C GLY A 7 5.88 8.65 -1.24
N GLU A 8 7.09 9.18 -1.04
CA GLU A 8 8.22 8.97 -1.95
C GLU A 8 8.78 7.54 -1.89
N LEU A 9 8.82 6.92 -0.71
CA LEU A 9 9.15 5.49 -0.57
C LEU A 9 8.17 4.62 -1.37
N LEU A 10 6.85 4.84 -1.20
CA LEU A 10 5.84 4.12 -1.96
C LEU A 10 6.01 4.32 -3.47
N LYS A 11 6.17 5.57 -3.93
CA LYS A 11 6.41 5.84 -5.36
C LYS A 11 7.62 5.07 -5.88
N SER A 12 8.72 5.03 -5.15
CA SER A 12 9.92 4.26 -5.51
C SER A 12 9.64 2.76 -5.65
N ARG A 13 8.85 2.18 -4.73
CA ARG A 13 8.47 0.75 -4.76
C ARG A 13 7.50 0.42 -5.90
N LEU A 14 6.65 1.36 -6.30
CA LEU A 14 5.81 1.17 -7.48
C LEU A 14 6.59 1.34 -8.78
N THR A 15 7.48 2.33 -8.89
CA THR A 15 8.28 2.54 -10.11
C THR A 15 9.29 1.43 -10.36
N ASN A 16 9.82 0.79 -9.32
CA ASN A 16 10.74 -0.34 -9.45
C ASN A 16 10.03 -1.71 -9.60
N GLY A 17 8.70 -1.75 -9.54
CA GLY A 17 7.90 -2.97 -9.72
C GLY A 17 7.82 -3.89 -8.50
N THR A 18 8.30 -3.49 -7.33
CA THR A 18 8.10 -4.24 -6.08
C THR A 18 6.63 -4.24 -5.67
N ILE A 19 5.92 -3.14 -5.94
CA ILE A 19 4.48 -3.02 -5.77
C ILE A 19 3.88 -2.76 -7.16
N GLY A 20 2.91 -3.58 -7.56
CA GLY A 20 2.17 -3.38 -8.79
C GLY A 20 1.19 -2.22 -8.69
N TYR A 21 1.16 -1.37 -9.72
CA TYR A 21 0.16 -0.31 -9.82
C TYR A 21 -1.25 -0.88 -9.96
N HIS A 22 -2.22 -0.19 -9.36
CA HIS A 22 -3.63 -0.49 -9.59
C HIS A 22 -3.94 -0.45 -11.11
N PRO A 23 -4.80 -1.34 -11.65
CA PRO A 23 -5.06 -1.42 -13.10
C PRO A 23 -5.54 -0.09 -13.71
N LEU A 24 -6.32 0.68 -12.95
CA LEU A 24 -6.82 2.00 -13.35
C LEU A 24 -5.88 3.15 -12.96
N GLY A 25 -4.81 2.87 -12.21
CA GLY A 25 -3.88 3.85 -11.65
C GLY A 25 -2.61 4.07 -12.46
N HIS A 26 -2.52 3.54 -13.68
CA HIS A 26 -1.33 3.69 -14.54
C HIS A 26 -1.32 5.01 -15.34
N ASN A 27 -2.48 5.56 -15.69
CA ASN A 27 -2.57 6.80 -16.46
C ASN A 27 -3.77 7.66 -16.02
N PRO A 28 -3.56 8.71 -15.20
CA PRO A 28 -2.27 9.13 -14.63
C PRO A 28 -1.73 8.13 -13.60
N ALA A 29 -0.42 8.15 -13.36
CA ALA A 29 0.24 7.30 -12.37
C ALA A 29 -0.16 7.71 -10.94
N ILE A 30 -1.17 7.04 -10.39
CA ILE A 30 -1.70 7.27 -9.05
C ILE A 30 -1.24 6.12 -8.15
N THR A 31 -0.47 6.45 -7.11
CA THR A 31 0.08 5.46 -6.17
C THR A 31 -0.61 5.50 -4.80
N HIS A 32 -0.91 6.70 -4.30
CA HIS A 32 -1.57 6.91 -3.02
C HIS A 32 -2.28 8.26 -2.95
N LEU A 33 -3.21 8.39 -2.00
CA LEU A 33 -3.76 9.66 -1.52
C LEU A 33 -3.34 9.82 -0.06
N ALA A 34 -2.84 11.00 0.29
CA ALA A 34 -2.49 11.33 1.67
C ALA A 34 -3.27 12.57 2.09
N PHE A 35 -3.93 12.50 3.24
CA PHE A 35 -4.60 13.64 3.84
C PHE A 35 -4.40 13.65 5.35
N ALA A 36 -3.83 14.75 5.87
CA ALA A 36 -3.44 14.88 7.27
C ALA A 36 -2.59 13.69 7.77
N TYR A 37 -3.19 12.76 8.49
CA TYR A 37 -2.53 11.59 9.08
C TYR A 37 -2.91 10.27 8.40
N ASP A 38 -3.84 10.29 7.45
CA ASP A 38 -4.37 9.10 6.80
C ASP A 38 -3.81 8.97 5.37
N VAL A 39 -3.46 7.74 5.00
CA VAL A 39 -2.98 7.41 3.65
C VAL A 39 -3.78 6.25 3.09
N MET A 40 -4.24 6.41 1.86
CA MET A 40 -4.86 5.37 1.05
C MET A 40 -3.90 4.97 -0.06
N ILE A 41 -3.55 3.68 -0.14
CA ILE A 41 -2.60 3.14 -1.11
C ILE A 41 -3.37 2.37 -2.18
N PHE A 42 -3.09 2.64 -3.45
CA PHE A 42 -3.66 1.91 -4.59
C PHE A 42 -2.63 0.95 -5.17
N PHE A 43 -3.00 -0.32 -5.33
CA PHE A 43 -2.12 -1.35 -5.88
C PHE A 43 -2.93 -2.39 -6.68
N ASP A 44 -2.23 -3.28 -7.36
CA ASP A 44 -2.80 -4.30 -8.26
C ASP A 44 -3.66 -5.39 -7.58
N GLY A 45 -3.79 -5.36 -6.25
CA GLY A 45 -4.51 -6.37 -5.48
C GLY A 45 -3.73 -7.67 -5.29
N SER A 46 -2.50 -7.80 -5.77
CA SER A 46 -1.73 -9.03 -5.62
C SER A 46 -1.17 -9.20 -4.21
N ALA A 47 -1.04 -10.47 -3.78
CA ALA A 47 -0.40 -10.83 -2.53
C ALA A 47 1.05 -10.32 -2.43
N SER A 48 1.80 -10.39 -3.54
CA SER A 48 3.18 -9.89 -3.63
C SER A 48 3.25 -8.38 -3.40
N SER A 49 2.34 -7.61 -4.01
CA SER A 49 2.28 -6.17 -3.80
C SER A 49 1.92 -5.82 -2.36
N LEU A 50 0.99 -6.56 -1.75
CA LEU A 50 0.63 -6.34 -0.35
C LEU A 50 1.80 -6.63 0.59
N GLN A 51 2.57 -7.68 0.33
CA GLN A 51 3.82 -7.95 1.05
C GLN A 51 4.83 -6.81 0.86
N GLY A 52 4.96 -6.28 -0.35
CA GLY A 52 5.79 -5.11 -0.64
C GLY A 52 5.35 -3.86 0.14
N ILE A 53 4.05 -3.62 0.24
CA ILE A 53 3.47 -2.53 1.05
C ILE A 53 3.82 -2.73 2.53
N SER A 54 3.63 -3.94 3.07
CA SER A 54 3.96 -4.24 4.47
C SER A 54 5.44 -3.99 4.77
N ALA A 55 6.34 -4.47 3.91
CA ALA A 55 7.77 -4.25 4.06
C ALA A 55 8.15 -2.75 3.99
N THR A 56 7.45 -1.98 3.15
CA THR A 56 7.65 -0.52 3.05
C THR A 56 7.18 0.21 4.31
N LEU A 57 6.08 -0.25 4.93
CA LEU A 57 5.61 0.28 6.22
C LEU A 57 6.59 -0.03 7.36
N ASP A 58 7.17 -1.23 7.37
CA ASP A 58 8.19 -1.62 8.35
C ASP A 58 9.47 -0.78 8.19
N GLU A 59 9.92 -0.56 6.95
CA GLU A 59 11.05 0.32 6.65
C GLU A 59 10.76 1.77 7.10
N PHE A 60 9.56 2.27 6.82
CA PHE A 60 9.15 3.60 7.26
C PHE A 60 9.11 3.71 8.78
N HIS A 61 8.67 2.66 9.48
CA HIS A 61 8.68 2.62 10.94
C HIS A 61 10.10 2.70 11.49
N LEU A 62 11.05 1.96 10.93
CA LEU A 62 12.45 2.01 11.33
C LEU A 62 13.08 3.39 11.09
N LEU A 63 12.72 4.07 9.99
CA LEU A 63 13.27 5.39 9.65
C LEU A 63 12.67 6.54 10.46
N SER A 64 11.39 6.46 10.80
CA SER A 64 10.64 7.58 11.39
C SER A 64 10.26 7.38 12.86
N GLY A 65 10.27 6.14 13.36
CA GLY A 65 9.70 5.76 14.64
C GLY A 65 8.15 5.73 14.66
N LEU A 66 7.49 6.12 13.56
CA LEU A 66 6.03 6.11 13.45
C LEU A 66 5.56 4.73 13.01
N ALA A 67 4.62 4.14 13.74
CA ALA A 67 4.03 2.86 13.39
C ALA A 67 2.63 3.05 12.82
N MET A 68 2.26 2.22 11.85
CA MET A 68 0.89 2.14 11.37
C MET A 68 -0.02 1.61 12.49
N ASN A 69 -1.16 2.27 12.70
CA ASN A 69 -2.17 1.77 13.61
C ASN A 69 -2.99 0.69 12.92
N ARG A 70 -2.74 -0.58 13.28
CA ARG A 70 -3.45 -1.74 12.69
C ARG A 70 -4.96 -1.69 12.91
N ASP A 71 -5.41 -1.26 14.09
CA ASP A 71 -6.85 -1.17 14.41
C ASP A 71 -7.60 -0.13 13.56
N LYS A 72 -6.87 0.82 12.98
CA LYS A 72 -7.41 1.84 12.07
C LYS A 72 -7.06 1.57 10.60
N THR A 73 -6.38 0.47 10.31
CA THR A 73 -6.04 0.08 8.96
C THR A 73 -7.11 -0.86 8.44
N SER A 74 -7.46 -0.71 7.16
CA SER A 74 -8.40 -1.63 6.52
C SER A 74 -8.02 -1.80 5.06
N ILE A 75 -8.17 -3.02 4.55
CA ILE A 75 -8.00 -3.32 3.14
C ILE A 75 -9.38 -3.35 2.48
N PHE A 76 -9.50 -2.63 1.37
CA PHE A 76 -10.69 -2.61 0.55
C PHE A 76 -10.40 -3.32 -0.77
N TYR A 77 -11.16 -4.38 -1.05
CA TYR A 77 -11.08 -5.11 -2.30
C TYR A 77 -12.16 -4.59 -3.25
N VAL A 78 -11.75 -3.96 -4.35
CA VAL A 78 -12.67 -3.44 -5.37
C VAL A 78 -12.38 -4.14 -6.68
N GLY A 79 -13.40 -4.77 -7.27
CA GLY A 79 -13.27 -5.46 -8.57
C GLY A 79 -12.59 -6.83 -8.54
N LEU A 80 -12.29 -7.38 -7.36
CA LEU A 80 -11.72 -8.73 -7.20
C LEU A 80 -12.82 -9.79 -6.99
N ASN A 81 -12.58 -10.99 -7.48
CA ASN A 81 -13.46 -12.14 -7.25
C ASN A 81 -13.21 -12.79 -5.88
N LEU A 82 -14.13 -13.64 -5.42
CA LEU A 82 -14.07 -14.27 -4.08
C LEU A 82 -12.79 -15.08 -3.83
N GLN A 83 -12.18 -15.66 -4.87
CA GLN A 83 -10.94 -16.45 -4.71
C GLN A 83 -9.73 -15.53 -4.49
N GLU A 84 -9.67 -14.40 -5.20
CA GLU A 84 -8.64 -13.38 -5.02
C GLU A 84 -8.73 -12.74 -3.63
N VAL A 85 -9.93 -12.43 -3.16
CA VAL A 85 -10.15 -11.90 -1.79
C VAL A 85 -9.65 -12.87 -0.72
N ASN A 86 -9.94 -14.16 -0.85
CA ASN A 86 -9.52 -15.16 0.12
C ASN A 86 -7.99 -15.28 0.23
N ASN A 87 -7.27 -15.22 -0.90
CA ASN A 87 -5.81 -15.25 -0.90
C ASN A 87 -5.18 -14.04 -0.19
N ILE A 88 -5.87 -12.88 -0.19
CA ILE A 88 -5.35 -11.67 0.42
C ILE A 88 -5.77 -11.56 1.90
N SER A 89 -6.91 -12.14 2.28
CA SER A 89 -7.38 -12.18 3.67
C SER A 89 -6.41 -12.93 4.62
N LEU A 90 -5.58 -13.81 4.06
CA LEU A 90 -4.51 -14.53 4.77
C LEU A 90 -3.40 -13.62 5.33
N PHE A 91 -3.29 -12.37 4.87
CA PHE A 91 -2.25 -11.45 5.34
C PHE A 91 -2.63 -10.69 6.62
N GLY A 92 -3.83 -10.90 7.17
CA GLY A 92 -4.18 -10.50 8.54
C GLY A 92 -4.23 -9.00 8.80
N PHE A 93 -4.74 -8.25 7.82
CA PHE A 93 -5.12 -6.84 7.98
C PHE A 93 -6.56 -6.72 8.47
#